data_AF-A0A9E2XS50-F1
#
_entry.id   AF-A0A9E2XS50-F1
#
_cell.length_a   1.000
_cell.length_b   1.000
_cell.length_c   1.000
_cell.angle_alpha   90.00
_cell.angle_beta   90.00
_cell.angle_gamma   90.00
#
_symmetry.space_group_name_H-M   'P 1'
#
loop_
_entity.id
_entity.type
_entity.pdbx_description
1 polymer ?
#
loop_
_entity_poly.entity_id
_entity_poly.type
_entity_poly.pdbx_seq_one_letter_code
_entity_poly.pdbx_strand_id
1 'polypeptide(L)'
;MTRKKPRAPSTAPVLALDPFEVLDAAHAQALTELDKLEDLVARLKSHGVDAQARALAIEVVEFFDTYGREHHVDEEKHVFPCLLTQGDDDTVRAVRSLLLDHRWLHEDWREVGAQIDAVANGQGWVDLDRLSEGAQVFIGLQRAHVAFEESFVYPQARLSLEQRQRIEMGREIAARHRIARRKHDGLAMLEPEQIESLRNGLRVRESRLKELVRQAAANADEEAGACEDRDVIDQKDLAARDASLVPAQGREDLERAELAAIEAALRRIDQGRYGRCVDCAEPIPVDRLLAQPECLRCATCQGRFEARHKLDARH
;
A
#
# COMPACT_ATOMS: atom_id res chain seq x y z
N MET A 1 -44.93 -44.31 -18.37
CA MET A 1 -44.35 -42.99 -18.03
C MET A 1 -42.94 -43.18 -17.49
N THR A 2 -41.94 -43.18 -18.36
CA THR A 2 -40.53 -43.37 -18.03
C THR A 2 -39.96 -42.04 -17.52
N ARG A 3 -39.64 -41.96 -16.21
CA ARG A 3 -38.98 -40.79 -15.62
C ARG A 3 -37.56 -40.65 -16.21
N LYS A 4 -37.36 -39.65 -17.08
CA LYS A 4 -36.03 -39.20 -17.53
C LYS A 4 -35.21 -38.77 -16.29
N LYS A 5 -34.05 -39.39 -16.09
CA LYS A 5 -33.03 -38.92 -15.14
C LYS A 5 -32.56 -37.51 -15.55
N PRO A 6 -32.35 -36.58 -14.61
CA PRO A 6 -31.79 -35.27 -14.93
C PRO A 6 -30.36 -35.43 -15.42
N ARG A 7 -30.05 -34.78 -16.55
CA ARG A 7 -28.73 -34.75 -17.19
C ARG A 7 -27.83 -33.86 -16.31
N ALA A 8 -26.68 -34.39 -15.87
CA ALA A 8 -25.69 -33.59 -15.16
C ALA A 8 -25.26 -32.39 -16.02
N PRO A 9 -25.02 -31.21 -15.43
CA PRO A 9 -24.53 -30.06 -16.18
C PRO A 9 -23.17 -30.41 -16.79
N SER A 10 -23.08 -30.27 -18.11
CA SER A 10 -21.85 -30.40 -18.87
C SER A 10 -20.87 -29.34 -18.40
N THR A 11 -19.83 -29.73 -17.65
CA THR A 11 -18.66 -28.88 -17.40
C THR A 11 -17.88 -28.78 -18.69
N ALA A 12 -18.28 -27.86 -19.57
CA ALA A 12 -17.41 -27.40 -20.63
C ALA A 12 -16.10 -26.93 -19.98
N PRO A 13 -14.93 -27.33 -20.49
CA PRO A 13 -13.67 -26.83 -19.94
C PRO A 13 -13.69 -25.32 -20.12
N VAL A 14 -13.59 -24.58 -19.01
CA VAL A 14 -13.18 -23.17 -19.06
C VAL A 14 -11.86 -23.18 -19.82
N LEU A 15 -11.84 -22.60 -21.03
CA LEU A 15 -10.60 -22.38 -21.77
C LEU A 15 -9.69 -21.62 -20.81
N ALA A 16 -8.63 -22.30 -20.33
CA ALA A 16 -7.63 -21.66 -19.52
C ALA A 16 -6.99 -20.59 -20.43
N LEU A 17 -7.17 -19.32 -20.07
CA LEU A 17 -6.49 -18.20 -20.73
C LEU A 17 -5.00 -18.53 -20.80
N ASP A 18 -4.36 -18.20 -21.92
CA ASP A 18 -2.91 -18.38 -22.05
C ASP A 18 -2.25 -17.52 -20.95
N PRO A 19 -1.39 -18.07 -20.08
CA PRO A 19 -0.71 -17.27 -19.06
C PRO A 19 -0.01 -16.03 -19.62
N PHE A 20 0.49 -16.09 -20.87
CA PHE A 20 1.12 -14.94 -21.49
C PHE A 20 0.11 -13.85 -21.87
N GLU A 21 -1.13 -14.18 -22.22
CA GLU A 21 -2.17 -13.15 -22.45
C GLU A 21 -2.48 -12.38 -21.15
N VAL A 22 -2.36 -13.04 -19.99
CA VAL A 22 -2.53 -12.39 -18.68
C VAL A 22 -1.37 -11.45 -18.38
N LEU A 23 -0.14 -11.85 -18.69
CA LEU A 23 1.04 -11.02 -18.54
C LEU A 23 1.04 -9.83 -19.52
N ASP A 24 0.71 -10.06 -20.79
CA ASP A 24 0.58 -9.00 -21.81
C ASP A 24 -0.51 -7.97 -21.38
N ALA A 25 -1.63 -8.45 -20.81
CA ALA A 25 -2.66 -7.55 -20.25
C ALA A 25 -2.14 -6.76 -19.04
N ALA A 26 -1.26 -7.34 -18.23
CA ALA A 26 -0.64 -6.68 -17.10
C ALA A 26 0.25 -5.52 -17.56
N HIS A 27 1.06 -5.74 -18.59
CA HIS A 27 1.87 -4.71 -19.22
C HIS A 27 1.02 -3.58 -19.81
N ALA A 28 -0.04 -3.91 -20.55
CA ALA A 28 -0.94 -2.92 -21.11
C ALA A 28 -1.57 -2.02 -20.02
N GLN A 29 -1.94 -2.61 -18.88
CA GLN A 29 -2.41 -1.84 -17.73
C GLN A 29 -1.29 -1.00 -17.11
N ALA A 30 -0.09 -1.55 -16.95
CA ALA A 30 1.05 -0.80 -16.43
C ALA A 30 1.36 0.44 -17.28
N LEU A 31 1.40 0.30 -18.60
CA LEU A 31 1.59 1.42 -19.52
C LEU A 31 0.50 2.49 -19.37
N THR A 32 -0.76 2.08 -19.18
CA THR A 32 -1.87 3.02 -18.94
C THR A 32 -1.68 3.79 -17.63
N GLU A 33 -1.20 3.14 -16.58
CA GLU A 33 -0.94 3.80 -15.28
C GLU A 33 0.30 4.71 -15.34
N LEU A 34 1.29 4.42 -16.20
CA LEU A 34 2.40 5.32 -16.47
C LEU A 34 1.94 6.61 -17.18
N ASP A 35 1.01 6.50 -18.13
CA ASP A 35 0.42 7.68 -18.78
C ASP A 35 -0.33 8.55 -17.75
N LYS A 36 -1.07 7.93 -16.83
CA LYS A 36 -1.71 8.65 -15.71
C LYS A 36 -0.70 9.31 -14.78
N LEU A 37 0.46 8.70 -14.54
CA LEU A 37 1.54 9.29 -13.75
C LEU A 37 2.13 10.53 -14.46
N GLU A 38 2.32 10.48 -15.77
CA GLU A 38 2.74 11.65 -16.57
C GLU A 38 1.70 12.79 -16.46
N ASP A 39 0.41 12.46 -16.62
CA ASP A 39 -0.70 13.40 -16.49
C ASP A 39 -0.77 14.01 -15.08
N LEU A 40 -0.55 13.20 -14.04
CA LEU A 40 -0.51 13.65 -12.66
C LEU A 40 0.59 14.69 -12.45
N VAL A 41 1.82 14.40 -12.89
CA VAL A 41 2.96 15.32 -12.75
C VAL A 41 2.70 16.62 -13.51
N ALA A 42 2.15 16.55 -14.73
CA ALA A 42 1.78 17.74 -15.50
C ALA A 42 0.68 18.57 -14.82
N ARG A 43 -0.29 17.89 -14.19
CA ARG A 43 -1.36 18.54 -13.45
C ARG A 43 -0.86 19.23 -12.19
N LEU A 44 0.02 18.59 -11.43
CA LEU A 44 0.62 19.19 -10.23
C LEU A 44 1.35 20.49 -10.56
N LYS A 45 2.04 20.56 -11.70
CA LYS A 45 2.72 21.78 -12.18
C LYS A 45 1.76 22.93 -12.52
N SER A 46 0.55 22.61 -12.99
CA SER A 46 -0.39 23.61 -13.52
C SER A 46 -1.48 24.02 -12.52
N HIS A 47 -1.94 23.08 -11.68
CA HIS A 47 -3.10 23.25 -10.80
C HIS A 47 -2.79 22.93 -9.33
N GLY A 48 -1.58 22.45 -9.02
CA GLY A 48 -1.24 21.97 -7.69
C GLY A 48 -2.04 20.72 -7.30
N VAL A 49 -2.18 20.50 -6.00
CA VAL A 49 -2.91 19.33 -5.47
C VAL A 49 -4.41 19.63 -5.42
N ASP A 50 -5.11 19.29 -6.50
CA ASP A 50 -6.57 19.38 -6.61
C ASP A 50 -7.25 18.00 -6.53
N ALA A 51 -8.59 17.98 -6.59
CA ALA A 51 -9.36 16.73 -6.44
C ALA A 51 -9.03 15.67 -7.50
N GLN A 52 -8.68 16.07 -8.73
CA GLN A 52 -8.38 15.14 -9.81
C GLN A 52 -6.91 14.70 -9.75
N ALA A 53 -5.97 15.55 -9.34
CA ALA A 53 -4.60 15.13 -9.01
C ALA A 53 -4.62 14.07 -7.91
N ARG A 54 -5.45 14.26 -6.88
CA ARG A 54 -5.64 13.27 -5.82
C ARG A 54 -6.20 11.95 -6.35
N ALA A 55 -7.20 11.99 -7.22
CA ALA A 55 -7.79 10.79 -7.82
C ALA A 55 -6.76 10.00 -8.65
N LEU A 56 -6.02 10.68 -9.53
CA LEU A 56 -4.94 10.06 -10.31
C LEU A 56 -3.87 9.45 -9.42
N ALA A 57 -3.44 10.18 -8.38
CA ALA A 57 -2.45 9.68 -7.42
C ALA A 57 -2.92 8.41 -6.69
N ILE A 58 -4.21 8.32 -6.33
CA ILE A 58 -4.78 7.13 -5.69
C ILE A 58 -4.71 5.92 -6.64
N GLU A 59 -5.13 6.08 -7.89
CA GLU A 59 -5.14 4.99 -8.88
C GLU A 59 -3.73 4.46 -9.17
N VAL A 60 -2.79 5.37 -9.44
CA VAL A 60 -1.39 5.01 -9.75
C VAL A 60 -0.75 4.29 -8.56
N VAL A 61 -0.96 4.79 -7.33
CA VAL A 61 -0.40 4.15 -6.12
C VAL A 61 -1.00 2.76 -5.90
N GLU A 62 -2.33 2.61 -6.02
CA GLU A 62 -2.98 1.31 -5.84
C GLU A 62 -2.41 0.27 -6.81
N PHE A 63 -2.21 0.64 -8.07
CA PHE A 63 -1.68 -0.27 -9.08
C PHE A 63 -0.24 -0.72 -8.80
N PHE A 64 0.69 0.23 -8.62
CA PHE A 64 2.11 -0.10 -8.48
C PHE A 64 2.47 -0.70 -7.11
N ASP A 65 1.68 -0.45 -6.07
CA ASP A 65 1.87 -1.13 -4.78
C ASP A 65 1.30 -2.55 -4.73
N THR A 66 0.39 -2.90 -5.65
CA THR A 66 -0.21 -4.25 -5.71
C THR A 66 0.18 -4.99 -6.97
N TYR A 67 -0.58 -4.75 -8.02
CA TYR A 67 -0.62 -5.54 -9.24
C TYR A 67 0.73 -5.52 -9.96
N GLY A 68 1.40 -4.36 -10.01
CA GLY A 68 2.73 -4.25 -10.59
C GLY A 68 3.78 -5.14 -9.89
N ARG A 69 3.71 -5.30 -8.56
CA ARG A 69 4.64 -6.19 -7.83
C ARG A 69 4.33 -7.66 -8.04
N GLU A 70 3.05 -8.02 -8.00
CA GLU A 70 2.63 -9.42 -8.22
C GLU A 70 2.97 -9.90 -9.63
N HIS A 71 2.96 -8.99 -10.62
CA HIS A 71 3.40 -9.29 -11.98
C HIS A 71 4.88 -9.70 -12.03
N HIS A 72 5.79 -8.93 -11.44
CA HIS A 72 7.23 -9.32 -11.39
C HIS A 72 7.44 -10.66 -10.68
N VAL A 73 6.68 -10.93 -9.60
CA VAL A 73 6.72 -12.23 -8.89
C VAL A 73 6.38 -13.39 -9.83
N ASP A 74 5.50 -13.17 -10.80
CA ASP A 74 5.04 -14.21 -11.72
C ASP A 74 6.11 -14.57 -12.73
N GLU A 75 6.80 -13.56 -13.22
CA GLU A 75 7.91 -13.74 -14.15
C GLU A 75 9.08 -14.41 -13.47
N GLU A 76 9.47 -13.93 -12.28
CA GLU A 76 10.55 -14.50 -11.48
C GLU A 76 10.29 -15.95 -11.09
N LYS A 77 9.02 -16.31 -10.89
CA LYS A 77 8.62 -17.67 -10.50
C LYS A 77 8.44 -18.61 -11.68
N HIS A 78 7.89 -18.12 -12.80
CA HIS A 78 7.38 -19.00 -13.86
C HIS A 78 8.06 -18.81 -15.21
N VAL A 79 8.51 -17.59 -15.53
CA VAL A 79 9.09 -17.25 -16.85
C VAL A 79 10.61 -17.37 -16.81
N PHE A 80 11.25 -16.67 -15.88
CA PHE A 80 12.71 -16.56 -15.81
C PHE A 80 13.43 -17.88 -15.50
N PRO A 81 12.94 -18.77 -14.62
CA PRO A 81 13.69 -19.99 -14.28
C PRO A 81 13.94 -20.93 -15.46
N CYS A 82 13.00 -21.06 -16.40
CA CYS A 82 13.22 -21.92 -17.57
C CYS A 82 14.30 -21.33 -18.49
N LEU A 83 14.25 -20.00 -18.70
CA LEU A 83 15.22 -19.28 -19.53
C LEU A 83 16.63 -19.27 -18.94
N LEU A 84 16.74 -19.20 -17.62
CA LEU A 84 18.04 -19.32 -16.93
C LEU A 84 18.66 -20.71 -17.05
N THR A 85 17.83 -21.75 -17.24
CA THR A 85 18.27 -23.15 -17.30
C THR A 85 18.51 -23.62 -18.73
N GLN A 86 17.70 -23.15 -19.68
CA GLN A 86 17.62 -23.67 -21.05
C GLN A 86 17.99 -22.63 -22.12
N GLY A 87 18.03 -21.34 -21.76
CA GLY A 87 18.36 -20.26 -22.69
C GLY A 87 19.84 -20.24 -23.07
N ASP A 88 20.14 -19.58 -24.19
CA ASP A 88 21.51 -19.28 -24.59
C ASP A 88 22.13 -18.18 -23.70
N ASP A 89 23.44 -17.93 -23.87
CA ASP A 89 24.18 -16.98 -23.04
C ASP A 89 23.60 -15.55 -23.07
N ASP A 90 23.02 -15.14 -24.20
CA ASP A 90 22.41 -13.82 -24.36
C ASP A 90 21.06 -13.75 -23.64
N THR A 91 20.24 -14.80 -23.74
CA THR A 91 18.98 -14.94 -23.01
C THR A 91 19.22 -14.97 -21.50
N VAL A 92 20.20 -15.74 -21.03
CA VAL A 92 20.56 -15.80 -19.61
C VAL A 92 21.03 -14.44 -19.09
N ARG A 93 21.82 -13.71 -19.89
CA ARG A 93 22.27 -12.36 -19.54
C ARG A 93 21.10 -11.36 -19.50
N ALA A 94 20.20 -11.44 -20.47
CA ALA A 94 18.99 -10.62 -20.53
C ALA A 94 18.12 -10.82 -19.27
N VAL A 95 17.83 -12.06 -18.90
CA VAL A 95 17.04 -12.37 -17.70
C VAL A 95 17.72 -11.89 -16.42
N ARG A 96 19.05 -12.03 -16.32
CA ARG A 96 19.80 -11.49 -15.17
C ARG A 96 19.72 -9.97 -15.11
N SER A 97 19.68 -9.28 -16.25
CA SER A 97 19.45 -7.82 -16.29
C SER A 97 18.06 -7.47 -15.80
N LEU A 98 17.02 -8.15 -16.28
CA LEU A 98 15.64 -7.91 -15.84
C LEU A 98 15.44 -8.13 -14.34
N LEU A 99 16.07 -9.16 -13.77
CA LEU A 99 16.08 -9.36 -12.31
C LEU A 99 16.73 -8.19 -11.54
N LEU A 100 17.71 -7.51 -12.13
CA LEU A 100 18.25 -6.27 -11.56
C LEU A 100 17.27 -5.12 -11.73
N ASP A 101 16.67 -5.00 -12.91
CA ASP A 101 15.70 -3.96 -13.24
C ASP A 101 14.51 -4.02 -12.28
N HIS A 102 13.95 -5.20 -11.97
CA HIS A 102 12.90 -5.36 -10.96
C HIS A 102 13.27 -4.73 -9.61
N ARG A 103 14.51 -4.93 -9.14
CA ARG A 103 14.96 -4.35 -7.87
C ARG A 103 15.03 -2.83 -7.94
N TRP A 104 15.61 -2.29 -9.01
CA TRP A 104 15.68 -0.85 -9.22
C TRP A 104 14.30 -0.21 -9.37
N LEU A 105 13.41 -0.82 -10.14
CA LEU A 105 12.02 -0.38 -10.30
C LEU A 105 11.27 -0.34 -8.96
N HIS A 106 11.45 -1.34 -8.11
CA HIS A 106 10.85 -1.34 -6.77
C HIS A 106 11.46 -0.30 -5.82
N GLU A 107 12.75 -0.03 -5.95
CA GLU A 107 13.45 1.00 -5.16
C GLU A 107 13.04 2.41 -5.60
N ASP A 108 13.05 2.69 -6.89
CA ASP A 108 12.59 3.96 -7.49
C ASP A 108 11.13 4.23 -7.12
N TRP A 109 10.27 3.22 -7.26
CA TRP A 109 8.87 3.34 -6.89
C TRP A 109 8.69 3.63 -5.40
N ARG A 110 9.56 3.14 -4.51
CA ARG A 110 9.45 3.44 -3.08
C ARG A 110 9.66 4.93 -2.79
N GLU A 111 10.55 5.59 -3.52
CA GLU A 111 10.80 7.03 -3.37
C GLU A 111 9.71 7.87 -4.04
N VAL A 112 9.37 7.55 -5.29
CA VAL A 112 8.37 8.27 -6.09
C VAL A 112 6.96 8.06 -5.52
N GLY A 113 6.62 6.80 -5.22
CA GLY A 113 5.32 6.39 -4.67
C GLY A 113 5.01 7.03 -3.33
N ALA A 114 6.01 7.25 -2.45
CA ALA A 114 5.81 7.94 -1.18
C ALA A 114 5.35 9.40 -1.37
N GLN A 115 5.90 10.08 -2.38
CA GLN A 115 5.51 11.46 -2.71
C GLN A 115 4.14 11.51 -3.38
N ILE A 116 3.84 10.55 -4.26
CA ILE A 116 2.51 10.44 -4.89
C ILE A 116 1.44 10.10 -3.84
N ASP A 117 1.73 9.24 -2.87
CA ASP A 117 0.80 8.97 -1.76
C ASP A 117 0.55 10.24 -0.92
N ALA A 118 1.55 11.08 -0.72
CA ALA A 118 1.35 12.38 -0.09
C ALA A 118 0.36 13.24 -0.90
N VAL A 119 0.51 13.29 -2.23
CA VAL A 119 -0.45 13.95 -3.13
C VAL A 119 -1.85 13.34 -3.00
N ALA A 120 -2.00 12.01 -3.02
CA ALA A 120 -3.28 11.32 -2.82
C ALA A 120 -3.95 11.75 -1.49
N ASN A 121 -3.12 11.97 -0.47
CA ASN A 121 -3.52 12.46 0.85
C ASN A 121 -3.83 13.96 0.92
N GLY A 122 -3.78 14.69 -0.20
CA GLY A 122 -4.02 16.13 -0.26
C GLY A 122 -2.86 16.96 0.29
N GLN A 123 -1.67 16.37 0.46
CA GLN A 123 -0.49 17.09 0.94
C GLN A 123 0.14 17.88 -0.21
N GLY A 124 0.22 19.20 -0.06
CA GLY A 124 0.77 20.10 -1.08
C GLY A 124 2.24 20.46 -0.93
N TRP A 125 2.93 19.97 0.11
CA TRP A 125 4.34 20.30 0.40
C TRP A 125 5.35 19.43 -0.37
N VAL A 126 4.90 18.64 -1.33
CA VAL A 126 5.74 17.74 -2.11
C VAL A 126 6.73 18.55 -2.94
N ASP A 127 8.00 18.15 -2.92
CA ASP A 127 9.03 18.71 -3.78
C ASP A 127 8.74 18.32 -5.24
N LEU A 128 8.11 19.22 -5.98
CA LEU A 128 7.60 18.93 -7.31
C LEU A 128 8.72 18.71 -8.34
N ASP A 129 9.87 19.37 -8.16
CA ASP A 129 11.01 19.19 -9.06
C ASP A 129 11.60 17.80 -8.87
N ARG A 130 11.85 17.41 -7.61
CA ARG A 130 12.34 16.05 -7.29
C ARG A 130 11.33 14.97 -7.68
N LEU A 131 10.04 15.17 -7.43
CA LEU A 131 8.99 14.25 -7.88
C LEU A 131 8.99 14.12 -9.40
N SER A 132 9.07 15.25 -10.13
CA SER A 132 9.06 15.23 -11.58
C SER A 132 10.26 14.49 -12.16
N GLU A 133 11.46 14.69 -11.61
CA GLU A 133 12.68 14.01 -12.05
C GLU A 133 12.58 12.51 -11.77
N GLY A 134 12.23 12.13 -10.53
CA GLY A 134 12.08 10.72 -10.14
C GLY A 134 11.01 10.00 -10.95
N ALA A 135 9.86 10.63 -11.18
CA ALA A 135 8.79 10.06 -12.00
C ALA A 135 9.24 9.83 -13.45
N GLN A 136 9.98 10.78 -14.05
CA GLN A 136 10.50 10.61 -15.42
C GLN A 136 11.47 9.43 -15.53
N VAL A 137 12.36 9.26 -14.54
CA VAL A 137 13.27 8.12 -14.49
C VAL A 137 12.49 6.81 -14.37
N PHE A 138 11.55 6.73 -13.42
CA PHE A 138 10.73 5.54 -13.21
C PHE A 138 9.91 5.17 -14.46
N ILE A 139 9.24 6.15 -15.08
CA ILE A 139 8.45 5.94 -16.30
C ILE A 139 9.34 5.45 -17.45
N GLY A 140 10.51 6.06 -17.64
CA GLY A 140 11.46 5.68 -18.68
C GLY A 140 11.95 4.25 -18.50
N LEU A 141 12.33 3.88 -17.28
CA LEU A 141 12.78 2.53 -16.95
C LEU A 141 11.66 1.50 -17.14
N GLN A 142 10.45 1.77 -16.65
CA GLN A 142 9.32 0.84 -16.82
C GLN A 142 8.95 0.60 -18.28
N ARG A 143 8.86 1.68 -19.09
CA ARG A 143 8.56 1.55 -20.52
C ARG A 143 9.63 0.75 -21.25
N ALA A 144 10.91 0.98 -20.94
CA ALA A 144 12.02 0.24 -21.54
C ALA A 144 12.02 -1.24 -21.12
N HIS A 145 11.71 -1.51 -19.85
CA HIS A 145 11.62 -2.85 -19.27
C HIS A 145 10.53 -3.68 -19.94
N VAL A 146 9.29 -3.19 -19.96
CA VAL A 146 8.14 -3.82 -20.63
C VAL A 146 8.45 -4.07 -22.11
N ALA A 147 9.02 -3.08 -22.81
CA ALA A 147 9.35 -3.23 -24.22
C ALA A 147 10.40 -4.33 -24.46
N PHE A 148 11.38 -4.47 -23.56
CA PHE A 148 12.41 -5.51 -23.67
C PHE A 148 11.83 -6.90 -23.38
N GLU A 149 10.94 -7.01 -22.41
CA GLU A 149 10.26 -8.26 -22.09
C GLU A 149 9.41 -8.76 -23.24
N GLU A 150 8.57 -7.89 -23.80
CA GLU A 150 7.67 -8.24 -24.90
C GLU A 150 8.41 -8.55 -26.19
N SER A 151 9.47 -7.79 -26.50
CA SER A 151 10.19 -7.94 -27.78
C SER A 151 11.24 -9.05 -27.78
N PHE A 152 11.78 -9.42 -26.61
CA PHE A 152 12.86 -10.39 -26.51
C PHE A 152 12.54 -11.56 -25.59
N VAL A 153 12.23 -11.32 -24.32
CA VAL A 153 12.17 -12.39 -23.30
C VAL A 153 10.94 -13.28 -23.43
N TYR A 154 9.75 -12.71 -23.60
CA TYR A 154 8.52 -13.48 -23.74
C TYR A 154 8.52 -14.37 -25.00
N PRO A 155 9.01 -13.93 -26.17
CA PRO A 155 9.22 -14.81 -27.32
C PRO A 155 10.08 -16.04 -26.98
N GLN A 156 11.20 -15.87 -26.27
CA GLN A 156 12.06 -17.00 -25.87
C GLN A 156 11.35 -17.92 -24.87
N ALA A 157 10.60 -17.36 -23.92
CA ALA A 157 9.86 -18.12 -22.92
C ALA A 157 8.75 -18.97 -23.54
N ARG A 158 8.02 -18.41 -24.52
CA ARG A 158 6.97 -19.14 -25.26
C ARG A 158 7.52 -20.33 -26.04
N LEU A 159 8.76 -20.25 -26.53
CA LEU A 159 9.46 -21.36 -27.20
C LEU A 159 9.99 -22.40 -26.21
N SER A 160 10.48 -21.97 -25.04
CA SER A 160 11.14 -22.84 -24.07
C SER A 160 10.14 -23.60 -23.16
N LEU A 161 9.00 -22.98 -22.82
CA LEU A 161 8.04 -23.59 -21.90
C LEU A 161 7.19 -24.66 -22.59
N GLU A 162 7.21 -25.86 -22.03
CA GLU A 162 6.33 -26.95 -22.44
C GLU A 162 4.86 -26.60 -22.15
N GLN A 163 3.94 -27.23 -22.89
CA GLN A 163 2.50 -26.99 -22.72
C GLN A 163 2.03 -27.29 -21.29
N ARG A 164 2.59 -28.30 -20.63
CA ARG A 164 2.26 -28.63 -19.23
C ARG A 164 2.66 -27.51 -18.27
N GLN A 165 3.85 -26.94 -18.45
CA GLN A 165 4.36 -25.85 -17.62
C GLN A 165 3.52 -24.58 -17.81
N ARG A 166 3.11 -24.27 -19.06
CA ARG A 166 2.19 -23.15 -19.34
C ARG A 166 0.83 -23.32 -18.67
N ILE A 167 0.25 -24.51 -18.70
CA ILE A 167 -1.02 -24.79 -18.02
C ILE A 167 -0.88 -24.63 -16.49
N GLU A 168 0.24 -25.07 -15.92
CA GLU A 168 0.52 -24.92 -14.49
C GLU A 168 0.69 -23.45 -14.09
N MET A 169 1.51 -22.70 -14.84
CA MET A 169 1.66 -21.25 -14.70
C MET A 169 0.31 -20.54 -14.76
N GLY A 170 -0.51 -20.79 -15.80
CA GLY A 170 -1.83 -20.17 -15.94
C GLY A 170 -2.77 -20.50 -14.78
N ARG A 171 -2.71 -21.71 -14.22
CA ARG A 171 -3.47 -22.08 -13.03
C ARG A 171 -2.99 -21.34 -11.79
N GLU A 172 -1.69 -21.20 -11.59
CA GLU A 172 -1.12 -20.51 -10.43
C GLU A 172 -1.35 -19.01 -10.47
N ILE A 173 -1.14 -18.37 -11.62
CA ILE A 173 -1.48 -16.97 -11.87
C ILE A 173 -2.98 -16.77 -11.57
N ALA A 174 -3.86 -17.56 -12.20
CA ALA A 174 -5.29 -17.47 -11.97
C ALA A 174 -5.71 -17.81 -10.52
N ALA A 175 -4.94 -18.61 -9.78
CA ALA A 175 -5.20 -18.92 -8.38
C ALA A 175 -4.77 -17.76 -7.49
N ARG A 176 -3.62 -17.13 -7.73
CA ARG A 176 -3.17 -15.93 -7.01
C ARG A 176 -4.10 -14.75 -7.27
N HIS A 177 -4.49 -14.47 -8.51
CA HIS A 177 -5.51 -13.46 -8.80
C HIS A 177 -6.88 -13.83 -8.21
N ARG A 178 -7.26 -15.13 -8.14
CA ARG A 178 -8.49 -15.55 -7.45
C ARG A 178 -8.38 -15.52 -5.93
N ILE A 179 -7.23 -15.71 -5.32
CA ILE A 179 -7.02 -15.58 -3.88
C ILE A 179 -6.97 -14.09 -3.52
N ALA A 180 -6.32 -13.25 -4.31
CA ALA A 180 -6.39 -11.80 -4.18
C ALA A 180 -7.86 -11.34 -4.30
N ARG A 181 -8.58 -11.83 -5.31
CA ARG A 181 -10.00 -11.54 -5.52
C ARG A 181 -10.93 -12.20 -4.48
N ARG A 182 -10.64 -13.39 -3.95
CA ARG A 182 -11.43 -14.04 -2.87
C ARG A 182 -11.08 -13.56 -1.48
N LYS A 183 -9.87 -13.09 -1.24
CA LYS A 183 -9.57 -12.26 -0.07
C LYS A 183 -10.35 -10.97 -0.20
N HIS A 184 -10.37 -10.35 -1.37
CA HIS A 184 -11.21 -9.19 -1.66
C HIS A 184 -12.72 -9.45 -1.55
N ASP A 185 -13.22 -10.64 -1.92
CA ASP A 185 -14.64 -10.99 -1.89
C ASP A 185 -15.08 -11.67 -0.56
N GLY A 186 -14.13 -12.26 0.19
CA GLY A 186 -14.36 -13.02 1.44
C GLY A 186 -13.99 -12.25 2.70
N LEU A 187 -13.19 -11.20 2.59
CA LEU A 187 -13.19 -10.08 3.54
C LEU A 187 -14.31 -9.17 3.05
N ALA A 188 -15.49 -9.30 3.65
CA ALA A 188 -16.62 -8.42 3.31
C ALA A 188 -16.09 -6.97 3.21
N MET A 189 -16.29 -6.30 2.09
CA MET A 189 -16.05 -4.85 2.05
C MET A 189 -17.03 -4.24 3.05
N LEU A 190 -16.58 -3.25 3.82
CA LEU A 190 -17.49 -2.52 4.70
C LEU A 190 -18.63 -1.94 3.86
N GLU A 191 -19.87 -2.24 4.24
CA GLU A 191 -21.03 -1.62 3.61
C GLU A 191 -20.98 -0.09 3.83
N PRO A 192 -21.53 0.72 2.92
CA PRO A 192 -21.50 2.19 3.04
C PRO A 192 -22.01 2.70 4.39
N GLU A 193 -23.02 2.05 4.96
CA GLU A 193 -23.56 2.36 6.29
C GLU A 193 -22.55 2.07 7.42
N GLN A 194 -21.77 1.00 7.31
CA GLN A 194 -20.72 0.66 8.28
C GLN A 194 -19.57 1.67 8.20
N ILE A 195 -19.17 2.08 6.99
CA ILE A 195 -18.16 3.13 6.79
C ILE A 195 -18.62 4.43 7.43
N GLU A 196 -19.88 4.83 7.21
CA GLU A 196 -20.43 6.06 7.79
C GLU A 196 -20.52 5.98 9.32
N SER A 197 -20.93 4.84 9.87
CA SER A 197 -20.95 4.60 11.32
C SER A 197 -19.54 4.72 11.93
N LEU A 198 -18.54 4.10 11.31
CA LEU A 198 -17.14 4.18 11.72
C LEU A 198 -16.58 5.60 11.61
N ARG A 199 -16.88 6.30 10.51
CA ARG A 199 -16.52 7.72 10.28
C ARG A 199 -17.06 8.60 11.41
N ASN A 200 -18.34 8.42 11.76
CA ASN A 200 -18.96 9.20 12.84
C ASN A 200 -18.34 8.87 14.21
N GLY A 201 -18.07 7.60 14.50
CA GLY A 201 -17.35 7.21 15.72
C GLY A 201 -15.95 7.81 15.82
N LEU A 202 -15.20 7.81 14.72
CA LEU A 202 -13.87 8.42 14.62
C LEU A 202 -13.93 9.94 14.82
N ARG A 203 -14.89 10.65 14.21
CA ARG A 203 -15.07 12.11 14.40
C ARG A 203 -15.39 12.50 15.85
N VAL A 204 -16.17 11.67 16.54
CA VAL A 204 -16.46 11.89 17.97
C VAL A 204 -15.20 11.69 18.82
N ARG A 205 -14.41 10.63 18.58
CA ARG A 205 -13.13 10.43 19.27
C ARG A 205 -12.13 11.54 18.96
N GLU A 206 -12.02 11.95 17.70
CA GLU A 206 -11.19 13.07 17.24
C GLU A 206 -11.52 14.35 18.01
N SER A 207 -12.81 14.71 18.08
CA SER A 207 -13.26 15.92 18.78
C SER A 207 -12.92 15.88 20.28
N ARG A 208 -13.07 14.70 20.91
CA ARG A 208 -12.71 14.51 22.32
C ARG A 208 -11.21 14.63 22.55
N LEU A 209 -10.37 13.99 21.72
CA LEU A 209 -8.92 14.06 21.85
C LEU A 209 -8.39 15.47 21.57
N LYS A 210 -8.95 16.18 20.58
CA LYS A 210 -8.59 17.59 20.32
C LYS A 210 -8.88 18.50 21.52
N GLU A 211 -9.98 18.24 22.23
CA GLU A 211 -10.30 18.98 23.45
C GLU A 211 -9.33 18.65 24.58
N LEU A 212 -9.00 17.38 24.80
CA LEU A 212 -8.03 16.96 25.82
C LEU A 212 -6.63 17.54 25.57
N VAL A 213 -6.15 17.50 24.33
CA VAL A 213 -4.87 18.08 23.93
C VAL A 213 -4.87 19.60 24.15
N ARG A 214 -5.98 20.30 23.88
CA ARG A 214 -6.11 21.74 24.16
C ARG A 214 -6.09 22.05 25.65
N GLN A 215 -6.80 21.27 26.46
CA GLN A 215 -6.83 21.43 27.92
C GLN A 215 -5.45 21.16 28.54
N ALA A 216 -4.74 20.14 28.06
CA ALA A 216 -3.37 19.86 28.50
C ALA A 216 -2.43 21.04 28.19
N ALA A 217 -2.51 21.61 26.99
CA ALA A 217 -1.74 22.80 26.62
C ALA A 217 -2.06 24.01 27.51
N ALA A 218 -3.35 24.28 27.78
CA ALA A 218 -3.76 25.38 28.64
C ALA A 218 -3.29 25.21 30.10
N ASN A 219 -3.36 23.99 30.64
CA ASN A 219 -2.86 23.69 31.99
C ASN A 219 -1.34 23.83 32.08
N ALA A 220 -0.60 23.44 31.05
CA ALA A 220 0.85 23.61 30.98
C ALA A 220 1.24 25.10 30.97
N ASP A 221 0.49 25.93 30.25
CA ASP A 221 0.69 27.39 30.23
C ASP A 221 0.38 28.03 31.60
N GLU A 222 -0.68 27.57 32.29
CA GLU A 222 -1.02 28.02 33.66
C GLU A 222 0.02 27.58 34.70
N GLU A 223 0.54 26.35 34.62
CA GLU A 223 1.59 25.86 35.52
C GLU A 223 2.94 26.57 35.28
N ALA A 224 3.27 26.87 34.03
CA ALA A 224 4.44 27.67 33.68
C ALA A 224 4.30 29.12 34.20
N GLY A 225 3.11 29.73 34.05
CA GLY A 225 2.82 31.05 34.62
C GLY A 225 2.82 31.08 36.16
N ALA A 226 2.40 30.00 36.82
CA ALA A 226 2.40 29.87 38.27
C ALA A 226 3.78 29.52 38.89
N CYS A 227 4.81 29.34 38.06
CA CYS A 227 6.20 29.14 38.50
C CYS A 227 6.96 30.47 38.63
N GLU A 228 6.52 31.54 37.95
CA GLU A 228 7.16 32.86 38.01
C GLU A 228 6.86 33.62 39.32
N ASP A 229 5.88 33.20 40.11
CA ASP A 229 5.34 33.95 41.27
C ASP A 229 5.54 33.25 42.64
N ARG A 230 6.43 32.24 42.74
CA ARG A 230 6.66 31.49 43.99
C ARG A 230 8.05 31.73 44.58
N ASP A 231 8.08 32.52 45.64
CA ASP A 231 9.21 32.65 46.57
C ASP A 231 9.58 31.28 47.18
N VAL A 232 10.89 30.97 47.13
CA VAL A 232 11.67 29.98 47.90
C VAL A 232 10.95 28.67 48.25
N ILE A 233 11.16 27.63 47.43
CA ILE A 233 10.75 26.24 47.71
C ILE A 233 11.78 25.60 48.67
N ASP A 234 11.32 25.04 49.80
CA ASP A 234 12.14 24.24 50.73
C ASP A 234 12.68 23.00 50.01
N GLN A 235 13.99 22.74 50.15
CA GLN A 235 14.72 21.67 49.47
C GLN A 235 14.15 20.27 49.76
N LYS A 236 13.37 20.12 50.84
CA LYS A 236 12.73 18.85 51.21
C LYS A 236 11.52 18.49 50.34
N ASP A 237 10.90 19.47 49.67
CA ASP A 237 9.70 19.28 48.84
C ASP A 237 10.03 18.98 47.36
N LEU A 238 11.27 19.20 46.93
CA LEU A 238 11.72 18.90 45.56
C LEU A 238 11.75 17.39 45.28
N ALA A 239 12.15 16.58 46.27
CA ALA A 239 12.23 15.12 46.12
C ALA A 239 10.85 14.43 46.11
N ALA A 240 9.82 15.05 46.69
CA ALA A 240 8.46 14.51 46.69
C ALA A 240 7.71 14.80 45.37
N ARG A 241 8.08 15.88 44.67
CA ARG A 241 7.51 16.24 43.36
C ARG A 241 8.01 15.32 42.23
N ASP A 242 9.28 14.93 42.30
CA ASP A 242 9.93 14.09 41.27
C ASP A 242 9.36 12.65 41.23
N ALA A 243 8.88 12.13 42.37
CA ALA A 243 8.43 10.75 42.49
C ALA A 243 6.95 10.50 42.08
N SER A 244 6.14 11.55 41.87
CA SER A 244 4.73 11.42 41.45
C SER A 244 4.51 11.70 39.95
N LEU A 245 5.56 12.10 39.23
CA LEU A 245 5.55 12.30 37.78
C LEU A 245 5.78 10.96 37.07
N VAL A 246 4.75 10.11 37.02
CA VAL A 246 4.59 9.34 35.78
C VAL A 246 4.34 10.41 34.70
N PRO A 247 5.21 10.57 33.68
CA PRO A 247 5.41 11.87 33.07
C PRO A 247 4.12 12.33 32.40
N ALA A 248 3.58 13.49 32.78
CA ALA A 248 2.47 14.13 32.07
C ALA A 248 2.75 14.19 30.56
N GLN A 249 4.01 14.42 30.20
CA GLN A 249 4.55 14.38 28.84
C GLN A 249 4.27 13.06 28.09
N GLY A 250 4.45 11.91 28.74
CA GLY A 250 4.24 10.61 28.10
C GLY A 250 2.76 10.33 27.80
N ARG A 251 1.85 10.85 28.62
CA ARG A 251 0.41 10.76 28.37
C ARG A 251 0.00 11.65 27.21
N GLU A 252 0.48 12.88 27.16
CA GLU A 252 0.21 13.79 26.04
C GLU A 252 0.75 13.26 24.71
N ASP A 253 1.94 12.63 24.71
CA ASP A 253 2.51 12.01 23.51
C ASP A 253 1.64 10.88 22.98
N LEU A 254 1.09 10.05 23.87
CA LEU A 254 0.14 9.00 23.52
C LEU A 254 -1.16 9.57 22.94
N GLU A 255 -1.71 10.62 23.56
CA GLU A 255 -2.92 11.31 23.09
C GLU A 255 -2.70 11.95 21.72
N ARG A 256 -1.54 12.57 21.48
CA ARG A 256 -1.13 13.11 20.17
C ARG A 256 -0.97 12.01 19.12
N ALA A 257 -0.35 10.89 19.47
CA ALA A 257 -0.19 9.75 18.56
C ALA A 257 -1.53 9.11 18.19
N GLU A 258 -2.44 8.96 19.15
CA GLU A 258 -3.80 8.47 18.92
C GLU A 258 -4.58 9.43 18.00
N LEU A 259 -4.49 10.73 18.24
CA LEU A 259 -5.13 11.74 17.39
C LEU A 259 -4.62 11.65 15.95
N ALA A 260 -3.30 11.56 15.75
CA ALA A 260 -2.70 11.41 14.43
C ALA A 260 -3.19 10.14 13.71
N ALA A 261 -3.34 9.03 14.44
CA ALA A 261 -3.85 7.78 13.88
C ALA A 261 -5.33 7.87 13.45
N ILE A 262 -6.16 8.55 14.25
CA ILE A 262 -7.58 8.80 13.93
C ILE A 262 -7.72 9.70 12.71
N GLU A 263 -6.97 10.79 12.65
CA GLU A 263 -7.00 11.69 11.50
C GLU A 263 -6.52 10.98 10.22
N ALA A 264 -5.51 10.10 10.33
CA ALA A 264 -5.09 9.25 9.21
C ALA A 264 -6.17 8.26 8.77
N ALA A 265 -6.96 7.71 9.69
CA ALA A 265 -8.09 6.84 9.38
C ALA A 265 -9.21 7.59 8.64
N LEU A 266 -9.59 8.78 9.13
CA LEU A 266 -10.58 9.64 8.47
C LEU A 266 -10.15 10.04 7.06
N ARG A 267 -8.87 10.42 6.89
CA ARG A 267 -8.31 10.72 5.56
C ARG A 267 -8.44 9.54 4.60
N ARG A 268 -8.15 8.32 5.05
CA ARG A 268 -8.32 7.10 4.24
C ARG A 268 -9.78 6.87 3.85
N ILE A 269 -10.72 7.15 4.75
CA ILE A 269 -12.17 7.06 4.46
C ILE A 269 -12.55 8.03 3.35
N ASP A 270 -12.11 9.28 3.45
CA ASP A 270 -12.45 10.32 2.48
C ASP A 270 -11.77 10.12 1.11
N GLN A 271 -10.75 9.29 1.05
CA GLN A 271 -10.05 8.90 -0.18
C GLN A 271 -10.53 7.56 -0.76
N GLY A 272 -11.49 6.88 -0.13
CA GLY A 272 -11.93 5.55 -0.55
C GLY A 272 -10.90 4.44 -0.34
N ARG A 273 -9.82 4.70 0.41
CA ARG A 273 -8.73 3.73 0.70
C ARG A 273 -8.88 3.04 2.06
N TYR A 274 -9.93 3.38 2.81
CA TYR A 274 -10.18 2.79 4.11
C TYR A 274 -10.46 1.30 4.01
N GLY A 275 -9.90 0.54 4.97
CA GLY A 275 -9.99 -0.91 4.97
C GLY A 275 -8.95 -1.62 4.11
N ARG A 276 -7.91 -0.93 3.61
CA ARG A 276 -6.75 -1.55 2.94
C ARG A 276 -5.48 -1.41 3.79
N CYS A 277 -4.64 -2.45 3.75
CA CYS A 277 -3.38 -2.53 4.48
C CYS A 277 -2.31 -1.66 3.82
N VAL A 278 -1.59 -0.82 4.57
CA VAL A 278 -0.56 0.08 3.99
C VAL A 278 0.70 -0.63 3.48
N ASP A 279 0.97 -1.88 3.89
CA ASP A 279 2.21 -2.57 3.49
C ASP A 279 2.01 -3.56 2.32
N CYS A 280 0.81 -4.12 2.20
CA CYS A 280 0.52 -5.14 1.17
C CYS A 280 -0.73 -4.83 0.35
N ALA A 281 -1.41 -3.72 0.66
CA ALA A 281 -2.64 -3.24 0.01
C ALA A 281 -3.82 -4.23 -0.07
N GLU A 282 -3.70 -5.40 0.56
CA GLU A 282 -4.81 -6.33 0.81
C GLU A 282 -5.84 -5.72 1.78
N PRO A 283 -7.13 -6.11 1.68
CA PRO A 283 -8.13 -5.69 2.64
C PRO A 283 -7.83 -6.09 4.08
N ILE A 284 -8.12 -5.18 5.01
CA ILE A 284 -8.09 -5.42 6.43
C ILE A 284 -9.42 -6.09 6.84
N PRO A 285 -9.41 -7.16 7.65
CA PRO A 285 -10.64 -7.80 8.12
C PRO A 285 -11.62 -6.82 8.76
N VAL A 286 -12.91 -6.93 8.39
CA VAL A 286 -13.99 -6.09 8.93
C VAL A 286 -14.01 -6.15 10.45
N ASP A 287 -13.93 -7.35 11.03
CA ASP A 287 -13.92 -7.51 12.49
C ASP A 287 -12.78 -6.71 13.15
N ARG A 288 -11.63 -6.60 12.47
CA ARG A 288 -10.50 -5.79 12.92
C ARG A 288 -10.78 -4.29 12.77
N LEU A 289 -11.40 -3.87 11.67
CA LEU A 289 -11.79 -2.47 11.45
C LEU A 289 -12.90 -2.02 12.42
N LEU A 290 -13.84 -2.90 12.75
CA LEU A 290 -14.88 -2.65 13.75
C LEU A 290 -14.31 -2.59 15.17
N ALA A 291 -13.33 -3.45 15.48
CA ALA A 291 -12.65 -3.45 16.77
C ALA A 291 -11.68 -2.27 16.93
N GLN A 292 -10.93 -1.94 15.87
CA GLN A 292 -9.93 -0.88 15.85
C GLN A 292 -9.97 -0.10 14.52
N PRO A 293 -10.82 0.95 14.43
CA PRO A 293 -11.02 1.71 13.19
C PRO A 293 -9.75 2.41 12.69
N GLU A 294 -8.83 2.77 13.59
CA GLU A 294 -7.57 3.43 13.24
C GLU A 294 -6.51 2.50 12.61
N CYS A 295 -6.75 1.17 12.56
CA CYS A 295 -5.72 0.23 12.12
C CYS A 295 -5.22 0.48 10.69
N LEU A 296 -3.90 0.44 10.51
CA LEU A 296 -3.22 0.68 9.22
C LEU A 296 -2.90 -0.62 8.46
N ARG A 297 -2.78 -1.73 9.18
CA ARG A 297 -2.22 -2.99 8.67
C ARG A 297 -3.13 -4.18 8.94
N CYS A 298 -3.11 -5.15 8.02
CA CYS A 298 -3.64 -6.47 8.29
C CYS A 298 -2.84 -7.17 9.40
N ALA A 299 -3.40 -8.20 10.04
CA ALA A 299 -2.77 -8.89 11.16
C ALA A 299 -1.36 -9.43 10.83
N THR A 300 -1.18 -9.95 9.61
CA THR A 300 0.12 -10.47 9.14
C THR A 300 1.18 -9.37 9.02
N CYS A 301 0.83 -8.26 8.38
CA CYS A 301 1.75 -7.13 8.22
C CYS A 301 2.04 -6.44 9.55
N GLN A 302 1.04 -6.31 10.41
CA GLN A 302 1.21 -5.81 11.77
C GLN A 302 2.22 -6.65 12.56
N GLY A 303 2.11 -7.98 12.53
CA GLY A 303 3.07 -8.86 13.21
C GLY A 303 4.50 -8.73 12.69
N ARG A 304 4.68 -8.58 11.37
CA ARG A 304 6.00 -8.33 10.76
C ARG A 304 6.59 -6.97 11.19
N PHE A 305 5.76 -5.93 11.22
CA PHE A 305 6.16 -4.59 11.65
C PHE A 305 6.63 -4.58 13.11
N GLU A 306 5.86 -5.21 14.01
CA GLU A 306 6.22 -5.32 15.42
C GLU A 306 7.49 -6.14 15.65
N ALA A 307 7.69 -7.23 14.91
CA ALA A 307 8.91 -8.03 15.00
C ALA A 307 10.16 -7.22 14.64
N ARG A 308 10.07 -6.36 13.61
CA ARG A 308 11.16 -5.47 13.20
C ARG A 308 11.43 -4.38 14.23
N HIS A 309 10.39 -3.69 14.69
CA HIS A 309 10.54 -2.63 15.70
C HIS A 309 10.99 -3.13 17.09
N LYS A 310 10.66 -4.37 17.46
CA LYS A 310 11.16 -5.00 18.71
C LYS A 310 12.66 -5.32 18.67
N LEU A 311 13.24 -5.47 17.48
CA LEU A 311 14.68 -5.65 17.31
C LEU A 311 15.41 -4.31 17.41
N ASP A 312 14.83 -3.25 16.83
CA ASP A 312 15.40 -1.90 16.85
C ASP A 312 15.40 -1.26 18.25
N ALA A 313 14.42 -1.61 19.10
CA ALA A 313 14.34 -1.12 20.48
C ALA A 313 15.27 -1.85 21.49
N ARG A 314 16.06 -2.84 21.04
CA ARG A 314 17.00 -3.62 21.87
C ARG A 314 18.46 -3.21 21.68
N HIS A 315 18.74 -2.26 20.80
CA HIS A 315 20.05 -1.65 20.58
C HIS A 315 20.01 -0.19 21.03
#